data_AF-A0A6V7HPL5-F1
#
_entry.id   AF-A0A6V7HPL5-F1
#
_cell.length_a   1.000
_cell.length_b   1.000
_cell.length_c   1.000
_cell.angle_alpha   90.00
_cell.angle_beta   90.00
_cell.angle_gamma   90.00
#
_symmetry.space_group_name_H-M   'P 1'
#
loop_
_entity.id
_entity.type
_entity.pdbx_description
1 polymer ?
#
loop_
_entity_poly.entity_id
_entity_poly.type
_entity_poly.pdbx_seq_one_letter_code
_entity_poly.pdbx_strand_id
1 'polypeptide(L)'
;YTPPAVDILYFLQCSTTRKFRQQHSTELYQLYHKTLSDDLIGANLDPKTIFPIENFLESIKSFGCSSLFHCIINLPATLLSGKKIAEEYHGQMNDAYLEHIVFEDRSSAIRSQFDEIEAYRERMIDAV
;
A
#
# COMPACT_ATOMS: atom_id res chain seq x y z
N TYR A 1 -11.71 5.64 11.09
CA TYR A 1 -10.39 5.79 11.72
C TYR A 1 -9.53 4.63 11.27
N THR A 2 -8.35 4.90 10.72
CA THR A 2 -7.38 3.86 10.30
C THR A 2 -6.22 3.89 11.30
N PRO A 3 -5.96 2.80 12.06
CA PRO A 3 -4.88 2.79 13.04
C PRO A 3 -3.51 2.99 12.39
N PRO A 4 -2.52 3.59 13.10
CA PRO A 4 -1.15 3.78 12.58
C PRO A 4 -0.48 2.49 12.10
N ALA A 5 -0.84 1.34 12.70
CA ALA A 5 -0.36 0.04 12.27
C ALA A 5 -0.80 -0.33 10.83
N VAL A 6 -2.04 -0.03 10.46
CA VAL A 6 -2.56 -0.30 9.12
C VAL A 6 -1.86 0.58 8.09
N ASP A 7 -1.58 1.83 8.44
CA ASP A 7 -0.89 2.79 7.57
C ASP A 7 0.51 2.27 7.18
N ILE A 8 1.37 1.97 8.17
CA ILE A 8 2.72 1.47 7.89
C ILE A 8 2.71 0.11 7.21
N LEU A 9 1.80 -0.80 7.58
CA LEU A 9 1.69 -2.11 6.95
C LEU A 9 1.32 -1.98 5.46
N TYR A 10 0.34 -1.13 5.16
CA TYR A 10 -0.05 -0.86 3.78
C TYR A 10 1.07 -0.22 2.98
N PHE A 11 1.72 0.81 3.55
CA PHE A 11 2.86 1.48 2.93
C PHE A 11 3.97 0.49 2.57
N LEU A 12 4.40 -0.34 3.53
CA LEU A 12 5.45 -1.33 3.30
C LEU A 12 5.03 -2.36 2.26
N GLN A 13 3.79 -2.86 2.30
CA GLN A 13 3.34 -3.86 1.36
C GLN A 13 3.30 -3.33 -0.09
N CYS A 14 2.92 -2.06 -0.27
CA CYS A 14 2.82 -1.45 -1.61
C CYS A 14 4.17 -0.98 -2.17
N SER A 15 5.08 -0.51 -1.33
CA SER A 15 6.31 0.17 -1.76
C SER A 15 7.57 -0.69 -1.73
N THR A 16 7.52 -1.87 -1.11
CA THR A 16 8.73 -2.70 -0.91
C THR A 16 8.54 -4.14 -1.41
N THR A 17 9.66 -4.85 -1.57
CA THR A 17 9.62 -6.28 -1.89
C THR A 17 9.41 -7.14 -0.66
N ARG A 18 8.90 -8.37 -0.85
CA ARG A 18 8.77 -9.34 0.24
C ARG A 18 10.09 -9.59 0.95
N LYS A 19 11.18 -9.74 0.19
CA LYS A 19 12.54 -9.93 0.72
C LYS A 19 12.95 -8.77 1.64
N PHE A 20 12.67 -7.53 1.22
CA PHE A 20 12.99 -6.34 2.02
C PHE A 20 12.22 -6.33 3.34
N ARG A 21 10.91 -6.63 3.33
CA ARG A 21 10.10 -6.69 4.56
C ARG A 21 10.60 -7.77 5.52
N GLN A 22 10.94 -8.95 5.01
CA GLN A 22 11.49 -10.03 5.83
C GLN A 22 12.79 -9.63 6.55
N GLN A 23 13.59 -8.76 5.92
CA GLN A 23 14.87 -8.31 6.47
C GLN A 23 14.73 -7.11 7.41
N HIS A 24 13.81 -6.18 7.12
CA HIS A 24 13.83 -4.84 7.75
C HIS A 24 12.54 -4.44 8.47
N SER A 25 11.46 -5.22 8.43
CA SER A 25 10.16 -4.80 8.99
C SER A 25 10.24 -4.37 10.46
N THR A 26 10.95 -5.11 11.31
CA THR A 26 11.07 -4.77 12.74
C THR A 26 11.72 -3.40 12.96
N GLU A 27 12.82 -3.13 12.25
CA GLU A 27 13.55 -1.86 12.33
C GLU A 27 12.66 -0.70 11.83
N LEU A 28 11.92 -0.93 10.75
CA LEU A 28 11.01 0.05 10.17
C LEU A 28 9.82 0.35 11.09
N TYR A 29 9.27 -0.65 11.79
CA TYR A 29 8.21 -0.41 12.78
C TYR A 29 8.72 0.43 13.96
N GLN A 30 9.93 0.16 14.44
CA GLN A 30 10.54 0.95 15.51
C GLN A 30 10.80 2.40 15.05
N LEU A 31 11.33 2.58 13.83
CA LEU A 31 11.56 3.89 13.25
C LEU A 31 10.24 4.67 13.08
N TYR A 32 9.20 4.03 12.58
CA TYR A 32 7.86 4.61 12.44
C TYR A 32 7.31 5.05 13.80
N HIS A 33 7.36 4.15 14.79
CA HIS A 33 6.87 4.43 16.14
C HIS A 33 7.61 5.61 16.78
N LYS A 34 8.95 5.63 16.66
CA LYS A 34 9.79 6.72 17.15
C LYS A 34 9.43 8.04 16.47
N THR A 35 9.35 8.06 15.15
CA THR A 35 9.08 9.28 14.38
C THR A 35 7.72 9.88 14.75
N LEU A 36 6.67 9.05 14.78
CA LEU A 36 5.35 9.51 15.20
C LEU A 36 5.33 9.94 16.67
N SER A 37 6.07 9.27 17.55
CA SER A 37 6.19 9.69 18.95
C SER A 37 6.88 11.06 19.09
N ASP A 38 7.93 11.32 18.30
CA ASP A 38 8.61 12.61 18.28
C ASP A 38 7.66 13.73 17.81
N ASP A 39 6.82 13.48 16.79
CA ASP A 39 5.80 14.41 16.32
C ASP A 39 4.72 14.69 17.39
N LEU A 40 4.29 13.64 18.12
CA LEU A 40 3.33 13.78 19.21
C LEU A 40 3.90 14.62 20.36
N ILE A 41 5.18 14.45 20.70
CA ILE A 41 5.87 15.31 21.70
C ILE A 41 5.89 16.75 21.22
N GLY A 42 6.20 17.00 19.94
CA GLY A 42 6.15 18.33 19.34
C GLY A 42 4.77 19.00 19.44
N ALA A 43 3.71 18.19 19.44
CA ALA A 43 2.32 18.63 19.65
C ALA A 43 1.91 18.75 21.13
N ASN A 44 2.85 18.63 22.08
CA ASN A 44 2.60 18.59 23.53
C ASN A 44 1.70 17.42 23.99
N LEU A 45 1.78 16.27 23.31
CA LEU A 45 1.11 15.03 23.71
C LEU A 45 2.14 14.04 24.26
N ASP A 46 1.77 13.22 25.24
CA ASP A 46 2.64 12.18 25.80
C ASP A 46 2.46 10.84 25.05
N PRO A 47 3.40 10.42 24.18
CA PRO A 47 3.28 9.19 23.41
C PRO A 47 3.19 7.94 24.29
N LYS A 48 3.74 7.97 25.51
CA LYS A 48 3.67 6.82 26.42
C LYS A 48 2.24 6.53 26.88
N THR A 49 1.36 7.51 26.79
CA THR A 49 -0.05 7.37 27.18
C THR A 49 -0.93 7.06 25.97
N ILE A 50 -0.72 7.77 24.86
CA ILE A 50 -1.62 7.69 23.69
C ILE A 50 -1.16 6.71 22.60
N PHE A 51 0.14 6.43 22.53
CA PHE A 51 0.73 5.56 21.52
C PHE A 51 1.88 4.70 22.06
N PRO A 52 1.63 3.83 23.08
CA PRO A 52 2.66 2.92 23.60
C PRO A 52 3.20 1.96 22.53
N ILE A 53 4.49 1.64 22.58
CA ILE A 53 5.14 0.76 21.59
C ILE A 53 4.54 -0.65 21.64
N GLU A 54 4.19 -1.16 22.82
CA GLU A 54 3.62 -2.48 23.00
C GLU A 54 2.28 -2.60 22.27
N ASN A 55 1.40 -1.61 22.46
CA ASN A 55 0.08 -1.54 21.81
C ASN A 55 0.22 -1.41 20.28
N PHE A 56 1.20 -0.63 19.82
CA PHE A 56 1.49 -0.50 18.40
C PHE A 56 1.96 -1.84 17.80
N LEU A 57 2.91 -2.53 18.43
CA LEU A 57 3.42 -3.82 17.95
C LEU A 57 2.35 -4.92 18.00
N GLU A 58 1.46 -4.90 19.00
CA GLU A 58 0.28 -5.77 19.04
C GLU A 58 -0.69 -5.48 17.89
N SER A 59 -0.91 -4.20 17.58
CA SER A 59 -1.73 -3.78 16.44
C SER A 59 -1.11 -4.26 15.12
N ILE A 60 0.21 -4.17 14.94
CA ILE A 60 0.91 -4.69 13.76
C ILE A 60 0.63 -6.19 13.57
N LYS A 61 0.66 -6.99 14.64
CA LYS A 61 0.34 -8.42 14.58
C LYS A 61 -1.12 -8.65 14.20
N SER A 62 -2.03 -7.88 14.79
CA SER A 62 -3.47 -8.01 14.60
C SER A 62 -3.92 -7.65 13.17
N PHE A 63 -3.26 -6.66 12.55
CA PHE A 63 -3.61 -6.16 11.22
C PHE A 63 -2.72 -6.67 10.10
N GLY A 64 -1.74 -7.54 10.37
CA GLY A 64 -0.82 -8.06 9.35
C GLY A 64 -1.56 -8.71 8.18
N CYS A 65 -2.48 -9.64 8.47
CA CYS A 65 -3.25 -10.34 7.45
C CYS A 65 -4.23 -9.40 6.72
N SER A 66 -4.95 -8.53 7.43
CA SER A 66 -5.92 -7.63 6.80
C SER A 66 -5.25 -6.61 5.88
N SER A 67 -4.05 -6.13 6.25
CA SER A 67 -3.26 -5.22 5.42
C SER A 67 -2.75 -5.90 4.15
N LEU A 68 -2.40 -7.19 4.23
CA LEU A 68 -2.06 -8.00 3.05
C LEU A 68 -3.25 -8.11 2.08
N PHE A 69 -4.44 -8.45 2.59
CA PHE A 69 -5.66 -8.50 1.77
C PHE A 69 -5.95 -7.16 1.11
N HIS A 70 -5.83 -6.06 1.86
CA HIS A 70 -6.05 -4.71 1.32
C HIS A 70 -5.06 -4.39 0.20
N CYS A 71 -3.79 -4.78 0.34
CA CYS A 71 -2.81 -4.62 -0.72
C CYS A 71 -3.14 -5.46 -1.95
N ILE A 72 -3.49 -6.74 -1.80
CA ILE A 72 -3.81 -7.62 -2.94
C ILE A 72 -4.97 -7.03 -3.79
N ILE A 73 -5.95 -6.40 -3.13
CA ILE A 73 -7.09 -5.79 -3.81
C ILE A 73 -6.71 -4.48 -4.52
N ASN A 74 -5.88 -3.63 -3.90
CA ASN A 74 -5.63 -2.26 -4.37
C ASN A 74 -4.36 -2.09 -5.19
N LEU A 75 -3.34 -2.89 -4.96
CA LEU A 75 -2.06 -2.82 -5.66
C LEU A 75 -2.19 -2.96 -7.18
N PRO A 76 -3.03 -3.86 -7.74
CA PRO A 76 -3.20 -3.95 -9.20
C PRO A 76 -3.61 -2.61 -9.79
N ALA A 77 -4.63 -1.98 -9.20
CA ALA A 77 -5.14 -0.69 -9.67
C ALA A 77 -4.13 0.45 -9.45
N THR A 78 -3.43 0.44 -8.31
CA THR A 78 -2.47 1.49 -7.92
C THR A 78 -1.26 1.54 -8.83
N LEU A 79 -0.84 0.38 -9.38
CA LEU A 79 0.35 0.28 -10.22
C LEU A 79 0.04 0.41 -11.72
N LEU A 80 -1.22 0.58 -12.12
CA LEU A 80 -1.55 0.74 -13.53
C LEU A 80 -0.84 1.97 -14.11
N SER A 81 -0.14 1.75 -15.21
CA SER A 81 0.47 2.81 -15.99
C SER A 81 -0.61 3.62 -16.70
N GLY A 82 -0.80 4.87 -16.27
CA GLY A 82 -1.71 5.81 -16.94
C GLY A 82 -1.32 6.05 -18.40
N LYS A 83 -0.02 6.00 -18.72
CA LYS A 83 0.47 6.10 -20.11
C LYS A 83 -0.02 4.93 -20.96
N LYS A 84 0.09 3.71 -20.46
CA LYS A 84 -0.33 2.51 -21.19
C LYS A 84 -1.85 2.47 -21.38
N ILE A 85 -2.60 2.87 -20.35
CA ILE A 85 -4.06 3.09 -20.45
C ILE A 85 -4.36 4.14 -21.54
N ALA A 86 -3.64 5.26 -21.59
CA ALA A 86 -3.89 6.28 -22.61
C ALA A 86 -3.57 5.80 -24.04
N GLU A 87 -2.52 4.97 -24.21
CA GLU A 87 -2.11 4.38 -25.49
C GLU A 87 -3.11 3.36 -26.04
N GLU A 88 -3.55 2.42 -25.19
CA GLU A 88 -4.53 1.37 -25.55
C GLU A 88 -5.87 1.94 -26.01
N TYR A 89 -6.23 3.11 -25.49
CA TYR A 89 -7.55 3.71 -25.73
C TYR A 89 -7.48 4.97 -26.61
N HIS A 90 -6.37 5.14 -27.35
CA HIS A 90 -6.20 6.11 -28.44
C HIS A 90 -6.65 7.55 -28.11
N GLY A 91 -6.45 7.99 -26.86
CA GLY A 91 -6.82 9.35 -26.43
C GLY A 91 -8.32 9.56 -26.14
N GLN A 92 -9.12 8.50 -26.04
CA GLN A 92 -10.53 8.56 -25.60
C GLN A 92 -10.71 8.59 -24.07
N MET A 93 -9.63 8.79 -23.30
CA MET A 93 -9.74 8.95 -21.85
C MET A 93 -10.62 10.15 -21.52
N ASN A 94 -11.79 9.86 -20.96
CA ASN A 94 -12.71 10.83 -20.39
C ASN A 94 -13.12 10.39 -18.98
N ASP A 95 -13.83 11.26 -18.26
CA ASP A 95 -14.21 11.03 -16.87
C ASP A 95 -15.07 9.77 -16.69
N ALA A 96 -16.01 9.52 -17.61
CA ALA A 96 -16.87 8.33 -17.58
C ALA A 96 -16.08 7.02 -17.74
N TYR A 97 -15.02 7.04 -18.55
CA TYR A 97 -14.15 5.88 -18.74
C TYR A 97 -13.24 5.65 -17.52
N LEU A 98 -12.72 6.72 -16.92
CA LEU A 98 -12.01 6.64 -15.66
C LEU A 98 -12.90 6.07 -14.55
N GLU A 99 -14.16 6.51 -14.47
CA GLU A 99 -15.14 5.92 -13.55
C GLU A 99 -15.33 4.43 -13.79
N HIS A 100 -15.47 4.00 -15.05
CA HIS A 100 -15.63 2.58 -15.37
C HIS A 100 -14.42 1.75 -14.90
N ILE A 101 -13.18 2.19 -15.14
CA ILE A 101 -11.99 1.45 -14.65
C ILE A 101 -11.93 1.44 -13.12
N VAL A 102 -12.23 2.57 -12.49
CA VAL A 102 -12.05 2.73 -11.04
C VAL A 102 -13.16 2.02 -10.25
N PHE A 103 -14.39 2.02 -10.75
CA PHE A 103 -15.57 1.59 -9.99
C PHE A 103 -16.33 0.40 -10.59
N GLU A 104 -16.15 0.07 -11.88
CA GLU A 104 -16.89 -1.01 -12.54
C GLU A 104 -16.01 -2.21 -12.87
N ASP A 105 -15.16 -2.11 -13.90
CA ASP A 105 -14.29 -3.20 -14.35
C ASP A 105 -12.93 -2.69 -14.85
N ARG A 106 -11.87 -3.20 -14.21
CA ARG A 106 -10.45 -2.95 -14.54
C ARG A 106 -9.73 -4.21 -15.00
N SER A 107 -10.44 -5.32 -15.20
CA SER A 107 -9.84 -6.61 -15.52
C SER A 107 -9.09 -6.58 -16.84
N SER A 108 -9.61 -5.87 -17.85
CA SER A 108 -8.93 -5.71 -19.15
C SER A 108 -7.59 -4.98 -19.01
N ALA A 109 -7.59 -3.82 -18.34
CA ALA A 109 -6.40 -3.01 -18.12
C ALA A 109 -5.35 -3.75 -17.27
N ILE A 110 -5.77 -4.44 -16.21
CA ILE A 110 -4.88 -5.26 -15.39
C ILE A 110 -4.25 -6.37 -16.22
N ARG A 111 -5.04 -7.10 -17.03
CA ARG A 111 -4.54 -8.22 -17.84
C ARG A 111 -3.53 -7.77 -18.89
N SER A 112 -3.86 -6.73 -19.68
CA SER A 112 -2.95 -6.24 -20.70
C SER A 112 -1.63 -5.77 -20.08
N GLN A 113 -1.66 -5.02 -18.98
CA GLN A 113 -0.42 -4.59 -18.31
C GLN A 113 0.34 -5.74 -17.65
N PHE A 114 -0.35 -6.76 -17.11
CA PHE A 114 0.29 -7.96 -16.58
C PHE A 114 1.05 -8.74 -17.65
N ASP A 115 0.47 -8.86 -18.84
CA ASP A 115 1.09 -9.59 -19.94
C ASP A 115 2.25 -8.79 -20.56
N GLU A 116 2.10 -7.47 -20.70
CA GLU A 116 3.02 -6.64 -21.48
C GLU A 116 4.09 -5.91 -20.66
N ILE A 117 3.84 -5.61 -19.38
CA ILE A 117 4.76 -4.84 -18.53
C ILE A 117 5.38 -5.76 -17.48
N GLU A 118 6.63 -6.17 -17.72
CA GLU A 118 7.37 -7.06 -16.82
C GLU A 118 7.46 -6.54 -15.39
N ALA A 119 7.83 -5.27 -15.19
CA ALA A 119 7.94 -4.69 -13.86
C ALA A 119 6.61 -4.69 -13.08
N TYR A 120 5.48 -4.48 -13.78
CA TYR A 120 4.15 -4.56 -13.17
C TYR A 120 3.83 -5.99 -12.75
N ARG A 121 4.07 -6.96 -13.64
CA ARG A 121 3.89 -8.39 -13.37
C ARG A 121 4.73 -8.88 -12.19
N GLU A 122 6.01 -8.54 -12.16
CA GLU A 122 6.90 -8.90 -11.06
C GLU A 122 6.40 -8.35 -9.73
N ARG A 123 5.98 -7.07 -9.72
CA ARG A 123 5.45 -6.45 -8.51
C ARG A 123 4.16 -7.11 -8.05
N MET A 124 3.29 -7.51 -8.98
CA MET A 124 2.06 -8.25 -8.68
C MET A 124 2.31 -9.63 -8.08
N ILE A 125 3.34 -10.34 -8.54
CA ILE A 125 3.70 -11.68 -8.04
C ILE A 125 4.37 -11.61 -6.66
N ASP A 126 5.25 -10.62 -6.43
CA ASP A 126 5.95 -10.45 -5.13
C ASP A 126 5.05 -9.86 -4.03
N ALA A 127 3.86 -9.36 -4.37
CA ALA A 127 2.90 -8.84 -3.40
C ALA A 127 2.31 -9.91 -2.45
N VAL A 128 2.60 -11.21 -2.68
CA VAL A 128 2.13 -12.36 -1.89
C VAL A 128 3.31 -13.16 -1.32
#